data_AF-A0A292Z731-F1
#
_entry.id   AF-A0A292Z731-F1
#
_cell.length_a   1.000
_cell.length_b   1.000
_cell.length_c   1.000
_cell.angle_alpha   90.00
_cell.angle_beta   90.00
_cell.angle_gamma   90.00
#
_symmetry.space_group_name_H-M   'P 1'
#
loop_
_entity.id
_entity.type
_entity.pdbx_description
1 polymer ?
#
loop_
_entity_poly.entity_id
_entity_poly.type
_entity_poly.pdbx_seq_one_letter_code
_entity_poly.pdbx_strand_id
1 'polypeptide(L)'
;MTDDLAALADTIFPATDGLGSASDLGAVDYVRATLDGPLGRGEHCYAAGPHRSPDHGGHGWQWADTPAQGLAHLLTMLADAAGGPLCTLDDTARTALLTDLDEGRIGDPLARAAFALLCTWVLEGALSDPRHGGNAGGAAWRWIGYAGGVR
;
A
#
# COMPACT_ATOMS: atom_id res chain seq x y z
N MET A 1 5.61 -3.01 12.64
CA MET A 1 5.86 -2.25 11.39
C MET A 1 6.33 -3.13 10.24
N THR A 2 7.50 -3.79 10.30
CA THR A 2 8.07 -4.49 9.14
C THR A 2 7.22 -5.66 8.64
N ASP A 3 6.66 -6.44 9.56
CA ASP A 3 5.83 -7.62 9.25
C ASP A 3 4.37 -7.25 8.96
N ASP A 4 3.85 -6.20 9.61
CA ASP A 4 2.47 -5.73 9.40
C ASP A 4 2.28 -5.18 7.99
N LEU A 5 3.26 -4.42 7.47
CA LEU A 5 3.23 -3.90 6.11
C LEU A 5 3.20 -5.04 5.09
N ALA A 6 4.05 -6.05 5.27
CA ALA A 6 4.10 -7.22 4.38
C ALA A 6 2.76 -7.95 4.41
N ALA A 7 2.22 -8.20 5.60
CA ALA A 7 0.94 -8.90 5.76
C ALA A 7 -0.23 -8.14 5.12
N LEU A 8 -0.28 -6.80 5.25
CA LEU A 8 -1.26 -5.98 4.54
C LEU A 8 -1.05 -6.04 3.02
N ALA A 9 0.19 -5.90 2.55
CA ALA A 9 0.50 -5.95 1.12
C ALA A 9 0.11 -7.29 0.50
N ASP A 10 0.38 -8.40 1.18
CA ASP A 10 -0.01 -9.75 0.74
C ASP A 10 -1.52 -9.97 0.78
N THR A 11 -2.27 -9.22 1.60
CA THR A 11 -3.74 -9.25 1.55
C THR A 11 -4.29 -8.38 0.41
N ILE A 12 -3.63 -7.27 0.08
CA ILE A 12 -3.99 -6.42 -1.08
C ILE A 12 -3.68 -7.15 -2.39
N PHE A 13 -2.52 -7.81 -2.47
CA PHE A 13 -2.09 -8.59 -3.62
C PHE A 13 -1.68 -10.00 -3.17
N PRO A 14 -2.65 -10.92 -3.02
CA PRO A 14 -2.39 -12.28 -2.59
C PRO A 14 -1.72 -13.11 -3.68
N ALA A 15 -1.02 -14.17 -3.26
CA ALA A 15 -0.55 -15.19 -4.19
C ALA A 15 -1.74 -15.84 -4.92
N THR A 16 -1.53 -16.19 -6.18
CA THR A 16 -2.52 -16.89 -7.01
C THR A 16 -1.83 -17.97 -7.85
N ASP A 17 -2.60 -18.70 -8.64
CA ASP A 17 -2.04 -19.74 -9.50
C ASP A 17 -1.06 -19.14 -10.52
N GLY A 18 0.20 -19.55 -10.42
CA GLY A 18 1.29 -19.08 -11.27
C GLY A 18 1.88 -17.71 -10.94
N LEU A 19 1.47 -17.04 -9.84
CA LEU A 19 2.04 -15.76 -9.40
C LEU A 19 2.14 -15.67 -7.87
N GLY A 20 3.30 -15.26 -7.37
CA GLY A 20 3.51 -15.04 -5.93
C GLY A 20 2.75 -13.83 -5.39
N SER A 21 2.77 -13.66 -4.07
CA SER A 21 2.15 -12.52 -3.39
C SER A 21 2.93 -11.20 -3.60
N ALA A 22 2.41 -10.09 -3.07
CA ALA A 22 3.15 -8.82 -3.02
C ALA A 22 4.59 -8.98 -2.50
N SER A 23 4.78 -9.73 -1.43
CA SER A 23 6.09 -10.04 -0.84
C SER A 23 6.98 -10.81 -1.81
N ASP A 24 6.47 -11.89 -2.43
CA ASP A 24 7.23 -12.70 -3.40
C ASP A 24 7.65 -11.87 -4.64
N LEU A 25 6.82 -10.88 -5.01
CA LEU A 25 7.07 -9.98 -6.13
C LEU A 25 7.99 -8.81 -5.76
N GLY A 26 8.44 -8.67 -4.51
CA GLY A 26 9.25 -7.53 -4.06
C GLY A 26 8.47 -6.22 -3.94
N ALA A 27 7.14 -6.25 -4.00
CA ALA A 27 6.30 -5.06 -3.89
C ALA A 27 6.43 -4.41 -2.50
N VAL A 28 6.66 -5.20 -1.45
CA VAL A 28 6.88 -4.69 -0.09
C VAL A 28 8.15 -3.84 -0.01
N ASP A 29 9.23 -4.26 -0.67
CA ASP A 29 10.48 -3.51 -0.70
C ASP A 29 10.37 -2.23 -1.53
N TYR A 30 9.61 -2.28 -2.63
CA TYR A 30 9.22 -1.07 -3.37
C TYR A 30 8.46 -0.06 -2.49
N VAL A 31 7.47 -0.53 -1.72
CA VAL A 31 6.71 0.34 -0.80
C VAL A 31 7.62 0.95 0.26
N ARG A 32 8.52 0.16 0.86
CA ARG A 32 9.51 0.66 1.83
C ARG A 32 10.41 1.74 1.24
N ALA A 33 10.96 1.50 0.05
CA ALA A 33 11.78 2.50 -0.65
C ALA A 33 10.99 3.77 -0.98
N THR A 34 9.71 3.62 -1.32
CA THR A 34 8.81 4.75 -1.61
C THR A 34 8.53 5.58 -0.36
N LEU A 35 8.30 4.94 0.79
CA LEU A 35 8.12 5.58 2.09
C LEU A 35 9.37 6.37 2.52
N ASP A 36 10.55 5.80 2.30
CA ASP A 36 11.83 6.44 2.64
C ASP A 36 12.22 7.54 1.64
N GLY A 37 11.61 7.55 0.46
CA GLY A 37 11.91 8.46 -0.64
C GLY A 37 11.10 9.77 -0.66
N PRO A 38 11.28 10.59 -1.71
CA PRO A 38 10.62 11.90 -1.85
C PRO A 38 9.08 11.82 -1.83
N LEU A 39 8.51 10.73 -2.37
CA LEU A 39 7.07 10.49 -2.35
C LEU A 39 6.56 10.28 -0.93
N GLY A 40 7.18 9.39 -0.15
CA GLY A 40 6.83 9.15 1.25
C GLY A 40 6.96 10.40 2.12
N ARG A 41 7.96 11.24 1.84
CA ARG A 41 8.21 12.53 2.52
C ARG A 41 7.29 13.65 2.05
N GLY A 42 6.46 13.43 1.05
CA GLY A 42 5.55 14.44 0.50
C GLY A 42 6.25 15.59 -0.23
N GLU A 43 7.49 15.41 -0.69
CA GLU A 43 8.27 16.48 -1.37
C GLU A 43 7.64 16.93 -2.70
N HIS A 44 6.78 16.09 -3.28
CA HIS A 44 6.03 16.38 -4.50
C HIS A 44 4.58 16.82 -4.24
N CYS A 45 4.16 16.89 -2.98
CA CYS A 45 2.82 17.32 -2.60
C CYS A 45 2.78 18.82 -2.36
N TYR A 46 1.68 19.46 -2.73
CA TYR A 46 1.39 20.82 -2.30
C TYR A 46 0.93 20.79 -0.83
N ALA A 47 1.83 21.10 0.10
CA ALA A 47 1.58 21.01 1.54
C ALA A 47 0.99 22.30 2.15
N ALA A 48 0.81 23.37 1.36
CA ALA A 48 0.25 24.60 1.88
C ALA A 48 -1.28 24.49 2.01
N GLY A 49 -1.80 24.94 3.15
CA GLY A 49 -3.23 24.95 3.40
C GLY A 49 -4.01 25.90 2.46
N PRO A 50 -5.35 25.86 2.51
CA PRO A 50 -6.15 25.03 3.41
C PRO A 50 -6.28 23.58 2.93
N HIS A 51 -6.08 22.63 3.84
CA HIS A 51 -6.38 21.21 3.59
C HIS A 51 -7.88 20.99 3.68
N ARG A 52 -8.48 20.46 2.62
CA ARG A 52 -9.90 20.08 2.59
C ARG A 52 -9.97 18.61 2.27
N SER A 53 -10.85 17.89 2.96
CA SER A 53 -11.19 16.53 2.57
C SER A 53 -11.70 16.56 1.12
N PRO A 54 -11.08 15.80 0.20
CA PRO A 54 -11.55 15.76 -1.17
C PRO A 54 -12.94 15.13 -1.23
N ASP A 55 -13.81 15.65 -2.10
CA ASP A 55 -15.16 15.11 -2.31
C ASP A 55 -15.14 13.69 -2.91
N HIS A 56 -14.02 13.30 -3.55
CA HIS A 56 -13.77 11.96 -4.07
C HIS A 56 -12.28 11.60 -4.08
N GLY A 57 -11.94 10.31 -4.00
CA GLY A 57 -10.57 9.79 -3.86
C GLY A 57 -9.60 10.04 -5.03
N GLY A 58 -10.07 10.55 -6.18
CA GLY A 58 -9.24 10.77 -7.37
C GLY A 58 -8.27 11.95 -7.32
N HIS A 59 -8.20 12.71 -6.22
CA HIS A 59 -7.36 13.91 -6.10
C HIS A 59 -5.95 13.66 -5.59
N GLY A 60 -5.55 12.39 -5.43
CA GLY A 60 -4.27 12.03 -4.85
C GLY A 60 -4.15 12.48 -3.38
N TRP A 61 -2.92 12.60 -2.89
CA TRP A 61 -2.65 12.98 -1.50
C TRP A 61 -2.91 14.47 -1.23
N GLN A 62 -3.88 14.78 -0.36
CA GLN A 62 -4.33 16.14 -0.02
C GLN A 62 -4.24 16.47 1.50
N TRP A 63 -3.55 15.64 2.27
CA TRP A 63 -3.44 15.77 3.73
C TRP A 63 -2.26 16.65 4.15
N ALA A 64 -2.34 17.20 5.36
CA ALA A 64 -1.23 17.94 5.97
C ALA A 64 -0.06 17.02 6.33
N ASP A 65 -0.39 15.80 6.78
CA ASP A 65 0.54 14.72 7.01
C ASP A 65 1.25 14.32 5.72
N THR A 66 2.52 13.92 5.82
CA THR A 66 3.20 13.27 4.71
C THR A 66 2.58 11.88 4.44
N PRO A 67 2.68 11.35 3.22
CA PRO A 67 2.25 9.99 2.92
C PRO A 67 2.81 8.93 3.89
N ALA A 68 4.07 9.06 4.31
CA ALA A 68 4.68 8.16 5.29
C ALA A 68 4.03 8.26 6.68
N GLN A 69 3.69 9.47 7.14
CA GLN A 69 2.94 9.67 8.38
C GLN A 69 1.53 9.08 8.29
N GLY A 70 0.86 9.28 7.15
CA GLY A 70 -0.45 8.68 6.91
C GLY A 70 -0.43 7.16 6.97
N LEU A 71 0.58 6.51 6.37
CA LEU A 71 0.71 5.06 6.43
C LEU A 71 1.06 4.55 7.84
N ALA A 72 1.92 5.26 8.57
CA ALA A 72 2.20 4.93 9.97
C ALA A 72 0.91 5.00 10.82
N HIS A 73 0.10 6.05 10.61
CA HIS A 73 -1.21 6.21 11.27
C HIS A 73 -2.17 5.07 10.93
N LEU A 74 -2.26 4.68 9.65
CA LEU A 74 -3.05 3.51 9.23
C LEU A 74 -2.63 2.25 9.98
N LEU A 75 -1.33 1.95 10.04
CA LEU A 75 -0.83 0.74 10.69
C LEU A 75 -1.16 0.73 12.19
N THR A 76 -1.02 1.85 12.89
CA THR A 76 -1.41 1.98 14.29
C THR A 76 -2.92 1.77 14.47
N MET A 77 -3.75 2.45 13.69
CA MET A 77 -5.21 2.34 13.79
C MET A 77 -5.70 0.90 13.56
N LEU A 78 -5.16 0.22 12.55
CA LEU A 78 -5.52 -1.16 12.27
C LEU A 78 -5.05 -2.10 13.38
N ALA A 79 -3.83 -1.92 13.91
CA ALA A 79 -3.32 -2.74 15.00
C ALA A 79 -4.16 -2.58 16.28
N ASP A 80 -4.59 -1.34 16.58
CA ASP A 80 -5.48 -1.06 17.71
C ASP A 80 -6.85 -1.71 17.53
N ALA A 81 -7.43 -1.61 16.33
CA ALA A 81 -8.70 -2.26 16.00
C ALA A 81 -8.62 -3.79 16.03
N ALA A 82 -7.47 -4.36 15.67
CA ALA A 82 -7.19 -5.80 15.75
C ALA A 82 -6.87 -6.29 17.17
N GLY A 83 -6.57 -5.38 18.11
CA GLY A 83 -6.08 -5.73 19.44
C GLY A 83 -4.66 -6.28 19.47
N GLY A 84 -3.85 -6.04 18.44
CA GLY A 84 -2.49 -6.57 18.33
C GLY A 84 -1.86 -6.41 16.94
N PRO A 85 -0.64 -6.97 16.74
CA PRO A 85 0.06 -6.92 15.46
C PRO A 85 -0.74 -7.57 14.34
N LEU A 86 -0.84 -6.89 13.21
CA LEU A 86 -1.63 -7.36 12.07
C LEU A 86 -1.10 -8.68 11.57
N CYS A 87 0.22 -8.85 11.46
CA CYS A 87 0.86 -10.08 10.98
C CYS A 87 0.49 -11.36 11.77
N THR A 88 -0.15 -11.24 12.94
CA THR A 88 -0.63 -12.39 13.72
C THR A 88 -2.06 -12.83 13.34
N LEU A 89 -2.80 -11.99 12.63
CA LEU A 89 -4.12 -12.32 12.09
C LEU A 89 -3.98 -13.28 10.91
N ASP A 90 -4.97 -14.16 10.74
CA ASP A 90 -5.15 -14.90 9.49
C ASP A 90 -5.70 -13.98 8.37
N ASP A 91 -5.67 -14.48 7.14
CA ASP A 91 -6.05 -13.71 5.96
C ASP A 91 -7.52 -13.30 5.96
N THR A 92 -8.39 -14.11 6.58
CA THR A 92 -9.83 -13.82 6.66
C THR A 92 -10.07 -12.63 7.59
N ALA A 93 -9.46 -12.65 8.77
CA ALA A 93 -9.55 -11.56 9.74
C ALA A 93 -8.92 -10.27 9.19
N ARG A 94 -7.77 -10.36 8.52
CA ARG A 94 -7.14 -9.18 7.90
C ARG A 94 -7.99 -8.59 6.78
N THR A 95 -8.59 -9.42 5.93
CA THR A 95 -9.49 -8.99 4.86
C THR A 95 -10.75 -8.32 5.43
N ALA A 96 -11.33 -8.88 6.49
CA ALA A 96 -12.48 -8.28 7.17
C ALA A 96 -12.14 -6.90 7.74
N LEU A 97 -10.97 -6.77 8.37
CA LEU A 97 -10.50 -5.50 8.94
C LEU A 97 -10.30 -4.42 7.86
N LEU A 98 -9.70 -4.77 6.72
CA LEU A 98 -9.53 -3.84 5.60
C LEU A 98 -10.87 -3.46 4.95
N THR A 99 -11.82 -4.40 4.88
CA THR A 99 -13.20 -4.14 4.43
C THR A 99 -13.92 -3.18 5.38
N ASP A 100 -13.80 -3.38 6.69
CA ASP A 100 -14.36 -2.47 7.71
C ASP A 100 -13.78 -1.05 7.59
N LEU A 101 -12.48 -0.93 7.28
CA LEU A 101 -11.83 0.35 7.05
C LEU A 101 -12.38 1.03 5.78
N ASP A 102 -12.43 0.32 4.66
CA ASP A 102 -12.89 0.86 3.37
C ASP A 102 -14.34 1.35 3.45
N GLU A 103 -15.21 0.58 4.12
CA GLU A 103 -16.61 0.94 4.35
C GLU A 103 -16.80 2.01 5.44
N GLY A 104 -15.70 2.48 6.07
CA GLY A 104 -15.72 3.52 7.09
C GLY A 104 -16.36 3.11 8.41
N ARG A 105 -16.43 1.81 8.70
CA ARG A 105 -16.86 1.29 10.02
C ARG A 105 -15.79 1.47 11.07
N ILE A 106 -14.52 1.41 10.66
CA ILE A 106 -13.35 1.75 11.47
C ILE A 106 -12.49 2.77 10.73
N GLY A 107 -11.48 3.31 11.42
CA GLY A 107 -10.56 4.26 10.82
C GLY A 107 -11.14 5.67 10.71
N ASP A 108 -10.26 6.63 10.45
CA ASP A 108 -10.63 8.00 10.13
C ASP A 108 -10.42 8.28 8.62
N PRO A 109 -10.75 9.48 8.11
CA PRO A 109 -10.50 9.82 6.71
C PRO A 109 -9.02 9.72 6.28
N LEU A 110 -8.07 9.99 7.18
CA LEU A 110 -6.64 9.89 6.87
C LEU A 110 -6.21 8.43 6.70
N ALA A 111 -6.65 7.53 7.59
CA ALA A 111 -6.37 6.11 7.51
C ALA A 111 -6.92 5.50 6.20
N ARG A 112 -8.16 5.83 5.83
CA ARG A 112 -8.74 5.36 4.55
C ARG A 112 -7.98 5.86 3.33
N ALA A 113 -7.53 7.12 3.36
CA ALA A 113 -6.70 7.68 2.31
C ALA A 113 -5.32 7.01 2.22
N ALA A 114 -4.69 6.75 3.37
CA ALA A 114 -3.43 6.02 3.43
C ALA A 114 -3.59 4.59 2.93
N PHE A 115 -4.73 3.94 3.19
CA PHE A 115 -5.04 2.62 2.65
C PHE A 115 -5.18 2.64 1.13
N ALA A 116 -5.92 3.59 0.56
CA ALA A 116 -6.02 3.75 -0.89
C ALA A 116 -4.64 4.00 -1.54
N LEU A 117 -3.78 4.79 -0.88
CA LEU A 117 -2.42 5.02 -1.32
C LEU A 117 -1.56 3.75 -1.24
N LEU A 118 -1.67 2.98 -0.15
CA LEU A 118 -0.99 1.71 0.00
C LEU A 118 -1.37 0.74 -1.12
N CYS A 119 -2.67 0.61 -1.45
CA CYS A 119 -3.13 -0.20 -2.58
C CYS A 119 -2.47 0.21 -3.89
N THR A 120 -2.33 1.52 -4.12
CA THR A 120 -1.65 2.06 -5.31
C THR A 120 -0.19 1.62 -5.34
N TRP A 121 0.57 1.83 -4.25
CA TRP A 121 1.99 1.48 -4.21
C TRP A 121 2.26 -0.03 -4.23
N VAL A 122 1.37 -0.84 -3.67
CA VAL A 122 1.47 -2.31 -3.77
C VAL A 122 1.27 -2.76 -5.22
N LEU A 123 0.28 -2.20 -5.93
CA LEU A 123 0.07 -2.49 -7.34
C LEU A 123 1.23 -2.01 -8.21
N GLU A 124 1.75 -0.80 -7.97
CA GLU A 124 2.96 -0.29 -8.63
C GLU A 124 4.14 -1.21 -8.38
N GLY A 125 4.38 -1.60 -7.13
CA GLY A 125 5.45 -2.52 -6.75
C GLY A 125 5.30 -3.91 -7.38
N ALA A 126 4.08 -4.41 -7.56
CA ALA A 126 3.84 -5.72 -8.16
C ALA A 126 3.98 -5.72 -9.69
N LEU A 127 3.62 -4.62 -10.36
CA LEU A 127 3.39 -4.60 -11.82
C LEU A 127 4.38 -3.72 -12.61
N SER A 128 5.12 -2.82 -11.95
CA SER A 128 6.06 -1.92 -12.62
C SER A 128 7.30 -2.63 -13.18
N ASP A 129 8.12 -1.90 -13.93
CA ASP A 129 9.42 -2.40 -14.40
C ASP A 129 10.30 -2.79 -13.21
N PRO A 130 10.91 -4.00 -13.21
CA PRO A 130 11.72 -4.49 -12.10
C PRO A 130 12.88 -3.57 -11.71
N ARG A 131 13.35 -2.72 -12.63
CA ARG A 131 14.39 -1.72 -12.35
C ARG A 131 14.02 -0.72 -11.26
N HIS A 132 12.73 -0.61 -10.92
CA HIS A 132 12.24 0.27 -9.85
C HIS A 132 12.22 -0.42 -8.47
N GLY A 133 12.62 -1.69 -8.38
CA GLY A 133 12.77 -2.41 -7.11
C GLY A 133 11.60 -3.33 -6.74
N GLY A 134 10.52 -3.33 -7.52
CA GLY A 134 9.41 -4.29 -7.42
C GLY A 134 9.44 -5.33 -8.54
N ASN A 135 8.32 -6.05 -8.73
CA ASN A 135 8.08 -7.05 -9.78
C ASN A 135 9.31 -7.94 -10.03
N ALA A 136 9.77 -8.63 -8.99
CA ALA A 136 11.05 -9.31 -8.96
C ALA A 136 11.28 -10.17 -10.21
N GLY A 137 12.34 -9.84 -10.96
CA GLY A 137 12.70 -10.51 -12.20
C GLY A 137 11.64 -10.43 -13.30
N GLY A 138 10.64 -9.55 -13.25
CA GLY A 138 9.54 -9.45 -14.22
C GLY A 138 8.52 -10.58 -14.10
N ALA A 139 8.33 -11.13 -12.90
CA ALA A 139 7.42 -12.25 -12.66
C ALA A 139 5.96 -11.94 -13.06
N ALA A 140 5.43 -10.79 -12.64
CA ALA A 140 4.08 -10.39 -13.00
C ALA A 140 3.95 -10.13 -14.52
N TRP A 141 5.00 -9.60 -15.15
CA TRP A 141 5.03 -9.40 -16.60
C TRP A 141 4.95 -10.73 -17.36
N ARG A 142 5.76 -11.73 -16.98
CA ARG A 142 5.67 -13.07 -17.58
C ARG A 142 4.30 -13.69 -17.37
N TRP A 143 3.73 -13.54 -16.18
CA TRP A 143 2.42 -14.08 -15.85
C TRP A 143 1.31 -13.49 -16.73
N ILE A 144 1.32 -12.19 -17.00
CA ILE A 144 0.36 -11.55 -17.93
C ILE A 144 0.74 -11.67 -19.42
N GLY A 145 1.83 -12.37 -19.75
CA GLY A 145 2.30 -12.51 -21.13
C GLY A 145 2.95 -11.26 -21.73
N TYR A 146 3.39 -10.31 -20.90
CA TYR A 146 4.13 -9.13 -21.34
C TYR A 146 5.63 -9.45 -21.47
N ALA A 147 6.18 -9.27 -22.67
CA ALA A 147 7.56 -9.61 -23.00
C ALA A 147 8.62 -8.66 -22.41
N GLY A 148 8.22 -7.62 -21.70
CA GLY A 148 9.10 -6.54 -21.25
C GLY A 148 9.39 -5.52 -22.36
N GLY A 149 9.79 -4.31 -21.99
CA GLY A 149 10.27 -3.33 -22.94
C GLY A 149 11.62 -3.76 -23.52
N VAL A 150 11.66 -4.10 -24.81
CA VAL A 150 12.93 -4.23 -25.54
C VAL A 150 13.50 -2.82 -25.69
N ARG A 151 14.63 -2.53 -25.03
CA ARG A 151 15.45 -1.35 -25.35
C ARG A 151 16.68 -1.83 -26.12
#